data_AF-A0A1G2C9T0-F1
#
_entry.id   AF-A0A1G2C9T0-F1
#
_cell.length_a   1.000
_cell.length_b   1.000
_cell.length_c   1.000
_cell.angle_alpha   90.00
_cell.angle_beta   90.00
_cell.angle_gamma   90.00
#
_symmetry.space_group_name_H-M   'P 1'
#
loop_
_entity.id
_entity.type
_entity.pdbx_description
1 polymer ?
#
loop_
_entity_poly.entity_id
_entity_poly.type
_entity_poly.pdbx_seq_one_letter_code
_entity_poly.pdbx_strand_id
1 'polypeptide(L)'
;MVLAVQVLLGFIPSFAWLLFYIQEGMRPEPKRLIGLAFVTGAAFAFIALIFQLGLREFLSEAPINERSFLWLLLFGGVEEFLKFAAAYAAVHKSPDFDQPVEAMLYTVVAALGFAAVENVGVLIGGNPGSLGFANIFHVITFRFIGATLLHTLASGLVGYHWALSIRHFGAKRYLIGGLVGATLLHAIFNYGILNYSERGLSLALLIIVGFFVLGDFEKLKAKVV
;
A
#
# COMPACT_ATOMS: atom_id res chain seq x y z
N MET A 1 16.96 8.93 22.42
CA MET A 1 15.53 9.29 22.67
C MET A 1 14.80 9.67 21.38
N VAL A 2 15.35 10.56 20.54
CA VAL A 2 14.71 11.02 19.28
C VAL A 2 14.43 9.89 18.28
N LEU A 3 15.39 8.97 18.06
CA LEU A 3 15.23 7.86 17.13
C LEU A 3 14.07 6.91 17.51
N ALA A 4 13.98 6.53 18.78
CA ALA A 4 12.90 5.65 19.26
C ALA A 4 11.53 6.30 19.06
N VAL A 5 11.42 7.62 19.28
CA VAL A 5 10.19 8.38 19.01
C VAL A 5 9.85 8.37 17.52
N GLN A 6 10.81 8.63 16.62
CA GLN A 6 10.58 8.59 15.17
C GLN A 6 10.10 7.22 14.69
N VAL A 7 10.71 6.14 15.18
CA VAL A 7 10.30 4.77 14.85
C VAL A 7 8.86 4.54 15.31
N LEU A 8 8.54 4.78 16.59
CA LEU A 8 7.20 4.57 17.13
C LEU A 8 6.15 5.38 16.38
N LEU A 9 6.45 6.65 16.09
CA LEU A 9 5.55 7.54 15.38
C LEU A 9 5.35 7.14 13.90
N GLY A 10 6.37 6.58 13.25
CA GLY A 10 6.27 6.07 11.87
C GLY A 10 5.29 4.90 11.71
N PHE A 11 5.09 4.12 12.77
CA PHE A 11 4.12 3.02 12.77
C PHE A 11 2.66 3.49 12.90
N ILE A 12 2.41 4.67 13.46
CA ILE A 12 1.05 5.13 13.81
C ILE A 12 0.10 5.14 12.60
N PRO A 13 0.46 5.71 11.43
CA PRO A 13 -0.45 5.73 10.29
C PRO A 13 -0.91 4.33 9.86
N SER A 14 0.03 3.37 9.83
CA SER A 14 -0.26 2.02 9.37
C SER A 14 -1.13 1.26 10.38
N PHE A 15 -0.91 1.42 11.69
CA PHE A 15 -1.77 0.79 12.69
C PHE A 15 -3.17 1.43 12.74
N ALA A 16 -3.27 2.75 12.56
CA ALA A 16 -4.57 3.43 12.53
C ALA A 16 -5.46 2.87 11.40
N TRP A 17 -4.93 2.74 10.18
CA TRP A 17 -5.65 2.14 9.07
C TRP A 17 -5.87 0.63 9.26
N LEU A 18 -4.92 -0.10 9.88
CA LEU A 18 -5.11 -1.52 10.19
C LEU A 18 -6.34 -1.74 11.08
N LEU A 19 -6.50 -0.92 12.12
CA LEU A 19 -7.66 -0.99 13.02
C LEU A 19 -8.97 -0.73 12.26
N PHE A 20 -8.98 0.24 11.35
CA PHE A 20 -10.13 0.52 10.49
C PHE A 20 -10.51 -0.71 9.63
N TYR A 21 -9.58 -1.29 8.89
CA TYR A 21 -9.89 -2.40 7.98
C TYR A 21 -10.22 -3.72 8.68
N ILE A 22 -9.69 -3.97 9.88
CA ILE A 22 -10.10 -5.13 10.69
C ILE A 22 -11.57 -5.01 11.11
N GLN A 23 -12.03 -3.80 11.43
CA GLN A 23 -13.43 -3.54 11.78
C GLN A 23 -14.36 -3.64 10.56
N GLU A 24 -13.84 -3.37 9.36
CA GLU A 24 -14.57 -3.49 8.09
C GLU A 24 -14.79 -4.94 7.65
N GLY A 25 -14.11 -5.92 8.26
CA GLY A 25 -14.26 -7.34 7.95
C GLY A 25 -15.64 -7.91 8.31
N MET A 26 -16.09 -8.95 7.58
CA MET A 26 -17.37 -9.62 7.90
C MET A 26 -17.32 -10.44 9.20
N ARG A 27 -16.15 -11.00 9.48
CA ARG A 27 -15.89 -11.84 10.64
C ARG A 27 -14.49 -11.56 11.18
N PRO A 28 -14.22 -11.89 12.46
CA PRO A 28 -12.87 -11.81 13.00
C PRO A 28 -11.96 -12.80 12.26
N GLU A 29 -10.93 -12.28 11.59
CA GLU A 29 -9.88 -13.09 10.99
C GLU A 29 -8.84 -13.57 12.02
N PRO A 30 -8.16 -14.72 11.77
CA PRO A 30 -7.10 -15.19 12.66
C PRO A 30 -5.99 -14.14 12.84
N LYS A 31 -5.78 -13.67 14.07
CA LYS A 31 -4.75 -12.66 14.39
C LYS A 31 -3.35 -13.05 13.89
N ARG A 32 -3.07 -14.36 13.82
CA ARG A 32 -1.83 -14.91 13.26
C ARG A 32 -1.66 -14.56 11.78
N LEU A 33 -2.71 -14.66 10.97
CA LEU A 33 -2.64 -14.35 9.54
C LEU A 33 -2.55 -12.85 9.28
N ILE A 34 -3.26 -12.03 10.07
CA ILE A 34 -3.11 -10.57 10.04
C ILE A 34 -1.65 -10.20 10.34
N GLY A 35 -1.09 -10.75 11.43
CA GLY A 35 0.31 -10.52 11.79
C GLY A 35 1.29 -11.02 10.72
N LEU A 36 1.07 -12.20 10.15
CA LEU A 36 1.89 -12.76 9.09
C LEU A 36 1.86 -11.90 7.83
N ALA A 37 0.69 -11.48 7.37
CA ALA A 37 0.55 -10.60 6.20
C ALA A 37 1.26 -9.26 6.43
N PHE A 38 1.08 -8.65 7.60
CA PHE A 38 1.74 -7.39 7.94
C PHE A 38 3.27 -7.52 7.95
N VAL A 39 3.80 -8.53 8.64
CA VAL A 39 5.26 -8.76 8.72
C VAL A 39 5.84 -9.12 7.35
N THR A 40 5.14 -9.92 6.55
CA THR A 40 5.57 -10.25 5.18
C THR A 40 5.59 -9.01 4.30
N GLY A 41 4.58 -8.14 4.41
CA GLY A 41 4.55 -6.85 3.74
C GLY A 41 5.73 -5.95 4.12
N ALA A 42 6.05 -5.86 5.42
CA ALA A 42 7.22 -5.13 5.91
C ALA A 42 8.54 -5.71 5.35
N ALA A 43 8.68 -7.04 5.32
CA ALA A 43 9.86 -7.69 4.72
C ALA A 43 9.99 -7.37 3.22
N PHE A 44 8.87 -7.38 2.48
CA PHE A 44 8.86 -7.08 1.06
C PHE A 44 9.12 -5.59 0.74
N ALA A 45 8.92 -4.67 1.69
CA ALA A 45 9.36 -3.28 1.53
C ALA A 45 10.89 -3.18 1.38
N PHE A 46 11.65 -3.96 2.14
CA PHE A 46 13.11 -4.02 1.96
C PHE A 46 13.51 -4.66 0.64
N ILE A 47 12.77 -5.67 0.18
CA ILE A 47 12.96 -6.24 -1.16
C ILE A 47 12.68 -5.19 -2.23
N ALA A 48 11.60 -4.44 -2.11
CA ALA A 48 11.26 -3.37 -3.04
C ALA A 48 12.33 -2.30 -3.11
N LEU A 49 12.92 -1.91 -1.97
CA LEU A 49 14.05 -1.00 -1.93
C LEU A 49 15.23 -1.53 -2.77
N ILE A 50 15.58 -2.81 -2.66
CA ILE A 50 16.66 -3.42 -3.47
C ILE A 50 16.33 -3.34 -4.97
N PHE A 51 15.10 -3.71 -5.37
CA PHE A 51 14.68 -3.65 -6.77
C PHE A 51 14.65 -2.21 -7.31
N GLN A 52 14.19 -1.25 -6.50
CA GLN A 52 14.16 0.16 -6.86
C GLN A 52 15.56 0.77 -6.98
N LEU A 53 16.51 0.37 -6.14
CA LEU A 53 17.93 0.77 -6.27
C LEU A 53 18.54 0.20 -7.55
N GLY A 54 18.29 -1.08 -7.85
CA GLY A 54 18.73 -1.69 -9.10
C GLY A 54 18.10 -1.04 -10.34
N LEU A 55 16.80 -0.71 -10.28
CA LEU A 55 16.11 0.00 -11.36
C LEU A 55 16.66 1.41 -11.55
N ARG A 56 16.94 2.13 -10.46
CA ARG A 56 17.56 3.45 -10.51
C ARG A 56 18.92 3.41 -11.20
N GLU A 57 19.76 2.45 -10.83
CA GLU A 57 21.08 2.25 -11.44
C GLU A 57 20.96 1.88 -12.92
N PHE A 58 20.03 0.99 -13.26
CA PHE A 58 19.78 0.58 -14.65
C PHE A 58 19.32 1.75 -15.54
N LEU A 59 18.60 2.72 -14.97
CA LEU A 59 18.07 3.89 -15.68
C LEU A 59 18.94 5.14 -15.55
N SER A 60 20.10 5.06 -14.88
CA SER A 60 20.93 6.23 -14.55
C SER A 60 21.40 7.02 -15.79
N GLU A 61 21.71 6.31 -16.87
CA GLU A 61 22.13 6.87 -18.16
C GLU A 61 20.95 7.16 -19.10
N ALA A 62 19.73 6.73 -18.75
CA ALA A 62 18.55 7.01 -19.55
C ALA A 62 18.09 8.47 -19.32
N PRO A 63 17.59 9.19 -20.34
CA PRO A 63 17.10 10.56 -20.20
C PRO A 63 15.70 10.61 -19.55
N ILE A 64 15.50 9.87 -18.46
CA ILE A 64 14.22 9.75 -17.73
C ILE A 64 14.34 10.51 -16.40
N ASN A 65 13.57 11.58 -16.26
CA ASN A 65 13.53 12.37 -15.03
C ASN A 65 12.82 11.60 -13.89
N GLU A 66 13.35 11.64 -12.66
CA GLU A 66 12.78 10.94 -11.49
C GLU A 66 11.36 11.40 -11.09
N ARG A 67 10.95 12.59 -11.53
CA ARG A 67 9.61 13.13 -11.34
C ARG A 67 8.70 12.91 -12.55
N SER A 68 9.23 12.34 -13.64
CA SER A 68 8.43 12.01 -14.82
C SER A 68 7.40 10.93 -14.48
N PHE A 69 6.26 10.99 -15.17
CA PHE A 69 5.22 9.98 -14.98
C PHE A 69 5.72 8.56 -15.26
N LEU A 70 6.57 8.37 -16.28
CA LEU A 70 7.15 7.07 -16.61
C LEU A 70 8.01 6.52 -15.47
N TRP A 71 8.87 7.34 -14.86
CA TRP A 71 9.68 6.91 -13.71
C TRP A 71 8.80 6.45 -12.55
N LEU A 72 7.79 7.26 -12.21
CA LEU A 72 6.87 6.97 -11.10
C LEU A 72 5.99 5.76 -11.39
N LEU A 73 5.65 5.51 -12.66
CA LEU A 73 4.94 4.31 -13.10
C LEU A 73 5.78 3.05 -12.90
N LEU A 74 7.07 3.09 -13.26
CA LEU A 74 7.97 1.95 -13.06
C LEU A 74 8.21 1.66 -11.58
N PHE A 75 8.49 2.70 -10.78
CA PHE A 75 8.70 2.56 -9.34
C PHE A 75 7.43 2.08 -8.62
N GLY A 76 6.28 2.68 -8.92
CA GLY A 76 5.00 2.25 -8.37
C GLY A 76 4.64 0.82 -8.79
N GLY A 77 4.97 0.43 -10.03
CA GLY A 77 4.73 -0.93 -10.52
C GLY A 77 5.53 -1.99 -9.76
N VAL A 78 6.79 -1.71 -9.43
CA VAL A 78 7.62 -2.59 -8.58
C VAL A 78 6.98 -2.77 -7.20
N GLU A 79 6.54 -1.66 -6.58
CA GLU A 79 5.93 -1.73 -5.27
C GLU A 79 4.59 -2.47 -5.25
N GLU A 80 3.68 -2.16 -6.17
CA GLU A 80 2.36 -2.80 -6.20
C GLU A 80 2.47 -4.30 -6.48
N PHE A 81 3.40 -4.70 -7.36
CA PHE A 81 3.70 -6.11 -7.57
C PHE A 81 4.23 -6.78 -6.29
N LEU A 82 5.18 -6.16 -5.59
CA LEU A 82 5.78 -6.74 -4.38
C LEU A 82 4.82 -6.74 -3.19
N LYS A 83 3.95 -5.73 -3.04
CA LYS A 83 2.88 -5.72 -2.02
C LYS A 83 1.91 -6.89 -2.25
N PHE A 84 1.50 -7.11 -3.49
CA PHE A 84 0.68 -8.26 -3.84
C PHE A 84 1.40 -9.58 -3.57
N ALA A 85 2.67 -9.71 -3.99
CA ALA A 85 3.47 -10.91 -3.77
C ALA A 85 3.63 -11.22 -2.28
N ALA A 86 3.78 -10.20 -1.44
CA ALA A 86 3.84 -10.34 0.02
C ALA A 86 2.53 -10.91 0.59
N ALA A 87 1.39 -10.34 0.19
CA ALA A 87 0.08 -10.82 0.62
C ALA A 87 -0.17 -12.27 0.16
N TYR A 88 0.10 -12.54 -1.12
CA TYR A 88 -0.02 -13.87 -1.70
C TYR A 88 0.83 -14.86 -0.92
N ALA A 89 2.13 -14.60 -0.75
CA ALA A 89 3.05 -15.47 -0.02
C ALA A 89 2.59 -15.76 1.42
N ALA A 90 2.00 -14.76 2.09
CA ALA A 90 1.52 -14.88 3.45
C ALA A 90 0.28 -15.79 3.59
N VAL A 91 -0.71 -15.69 2.70
CA VAL A 91 -2.04 -16.29 2.96
C VAL A 91 -2.51 -17.34 1.96
N HIS A 92 -1.98 -17.41 0.74
CA HIS A 92 -2.56 -18.24 -0.34
C HIS A 92 -2.64 -19.75 -0.06
N LYS A 93 -1.85 -20.26 0.88
CA LYS A 93 -1.85 -21.68 1.32
C LYS A 93 -2.58 -21.91 2.63
N SER A 94 -3.09 -20.85 3.26
CA SER A 94 -3.78 -20.97 4.53
C SER A 94 -5.17 -21.59 4.32
N PRO A 95 -5.57 -22.60 5.10
CA PRO A 95 -6.94 -23.09 5.07
C PRO A 95 -7.95 -22.04 5.57
N ASP A 96 -7.51 -21.08 6.38
CA ASP A 96 -8.37 -19.99 6.87
C ASP A 96 -8.53 -18.86 5.82
N PHE A 97 -7.83 -18.92 4.69
CA PHE A 97 -8.07 -18.03 3.55
C PHE A 97 -9.11 -18.69 2.63
N ASP A 98 -10.38 -18.62 3.04
CA ASP A 98 -11.48 -19.38 2.45
C ASP A 98 -12.51 -18.51 1.73
N GLN A 99 -12.44 -17.18 1.86
CA GLN A 99 -13.39 -16.27 1.24
C GLN A 99 -12.73 -15.25 0.30
N PRO A 100 -13.32 -14.96 -0.88
CA PRO A 100 -12.78 -13.97 -1.79
C PRO A 100 -12.63 -12.56 -1.19
N VAL A 101 -13.51 -12.14 -0.26
CA VAL A 101 -13.40 -10.81 0.39
C VAL A 101 -12.13 -10.66 1.22
N GLU A 102 -11.61 -11.75 1.77
CA GLU A 102 -10.38 -11.77 2.55
C GLU A 102 -9.17 -11.39 1.70
N ALA A 103 -9.25 -11.57 0.37
CA ALA A 103 -8.19 -11.17 -0.54
C ALA A 103 -7.95 -9.66 -0.47
N MET A 104 -9.01 -8.85 -0.31
CA MET A 104 -8.91 -7.41 -0.11
C MET A 104 -8.29 -7.08 1.25
N LEU A 105 -8.72 -7.75 2.32
CA LEU A 105 -8.20 -7.49 3.65
C LEU A 105 -6.70 -7.82 3.73
N TYR A 106 -6.29 -9.01 3.29
CA TYR A 106 -4.89 -9.43 3.40
C TYR A 106 -3.94 -8.67 2.49
N THR A 107 -4.37 -8.20 1.31
CA THR A 107 -3.55 -7.29 0.49
C THR A 107 -3.39 -5.93 1.16
N VAL A 108 -4.46 -5.37 1.75
CA VAL A 108 -4.39 -4.13 2.53
C VAL A 108 -3.46 -4.29 3.73
N VAL A 109 -3.56 -5.39 4.48
CA VAL A 109 -2.71 -5.65 5.66
C VAL A 109 -1.24 -5.76 5.27
N ALA A 110 -0.91 -6.45 4.18
CA ALA A 110 0.46 -6.49 3.67
C ALA A 110 0.96 -5.10 3.25
N ALA A 111 0.12 -4.32 2.56
CA ALA A 111 0.46 -2.96 2.16
C ALA A 111 0.68 -2.01 3.35
N LEU A 112 -0.03 -2.22 4.46
CA LEU A 112 0.15 -1.47 5.71
C LEU A 112 1.48 -1.80 6.39
N GLY A 113 1.89 -3.07 6.37
CA GLY A 113 3.22 -3.50 6.79
C GLY A 113 4.32 -2.87 5.94
N PHE A 114 4.11 -2.83 4.63
CA PHE A 114 5.01 -2.14 3.69
C PHE A 114 5.11 -0.65 3.99
N ALA A 115 3.96 0.02 4.12
CA ALA A 115 3.87 1.45 4.42
C ALA A 115 4.50 1.81 5.78
N ALA A 116 4.45 0.91 6.76
CA ALA A 116 5.06 1.13 8.06
C ALA A 116 6.60 1.28 7.94
N VAL A 117 7.24 0.43 7.13
CA VAL A 117 8.68 0.51 6.87
C VAL A 117 9.02 1.84 6.18
N GLU A 118 8.25 2.23 5.17
CA GLU A 118 8.47 3.52 4.49
C GLU A 118 8.24 4.72 5.40
N ASN A 119 7.18 4.71 6.20
CA ASN A 119 6.88 5.80 7.13
C ASN A 119 8.03 5.99 8.13
N VAL A 120 8.57 4.89 8.66
CA VAL A 120 9.77 4.91 9.52
C VAL A 120 10.99 5.42 8.73
N GLY A 121 11.20 4.92 7.52
CA GLY A 121 12.29 5.35 6.64
C GLY A 121 12.27 6.84 6.33
N VAL A 122 11.10 7.41 6.06
CA VAL A 122 10.90 8.86 5.82
C VAL A 122 11.27 9.68 7.06
N LEU A 123 10.87 9.24 8.26
CA LEU A 123 11.16 9.98 9.49
C LEU A 123 12.62 9.91 9.90
N ILE A 124 13.30 8.79 9.66
CA ILE A 124 14.73 8.63 9.95
C ILE A 124 15.59 9.29 8.86
N GLY A 125 15.22 9.15 7.59
CA GLY A 125 15.96 9.67 6.45
C GLY A 125 15.93 11.19 6.31
N GLY A 126 14.93 11.86 6.90
CA GLY A 126 14.74 13.33 6.85
C GLY A 126 15.75 14.17 7.64
N ASN A 127 16.94 13.64 7.94
CA ASN A 127 17.97 14.21 8.80
C ASN A 127 17.56 14.21 10.31
N PRO A 128 17.94 13.15 11.08
CA PRO A 128 17.45 12.88 12.43
C PRO A 128 17.65 14.00 13.46
N GLY A 129 18.58 14.93 13.22
CA GLY A 129 18.95 16.00 14.14
C GLY A 129 18.26 17.34 13.93
N SER A 130 17.54 17.56 12.81
CA SER A 130 16.99 18.88 12.42
C SER A 130 15.46 18.94 12.38
N LEU A 131 14.75 17.81 12.55
CA LEU A 131 13.30 17.79 12.55
C LEU A 131 12.76 18.09 13.96
N GLY A 132 12.32 19.33 14.18
CA GLY A 132 11.52 19.66 15.36
C GLY A 132 10.21 18.87 15.41
N PHE A 133 9.64 18.68 16.61
CA PHE A 133 8.40 17.89 16.82
C PHE A 133 7.23 18.32 15.90
N ALA A 134 7.08 19.62 15.64
CA ALA A 134 6.04 20.15 14.74
C ALA A 134 6.18 19.62 13.31
N ASN A 135 7.41 19.47 12.81
CA ASN A 135 7.68 18.92 11.48
C ASN A 135 7.40 17.42 11.42
N ILE A 136 7.70 16.67 12.50
CA ILE A 136 7.38 15.24 12.59
C ILE A 136 5.87 15.02 12.52
N PHE A 137 5.10 15.78 13.31
CA PHE A 137 3.64 15.69 13.30
C PHE A 137 3.07 15.98 11.91
N HIS A 138 3.51 17.07 11.28
CA HIS A 138 3.10 17.42 9.92
C HIS A 138 3.40 16.30 8.90
N VAL A 139 4.61 15.74 8.92
CA VAL A 139 4.99 14.64 8.02
C VAL A 139 4.09 13.42 8.23
N ILE A 140 3.84 13.02 9.48
CA ILE A 140 3.00 11.85 9.80
C ILE A 140 1.55 12.07 9.38
N THR A 141 1.00 13.26 9.60
CA THR A 141 -0.36 13.60 9.15
C THR A 141 -0.47 13.45 7.63
N PHE A 142 0.47 14.00 6.86
CA PHE A 142 0.47 13.85 5.40
C PHE A 142 0.71 12.41 4.95
N ARG A 143 1.56 11.66 5.65
CA ARG A 143 1.73 10.22 5.42
C ARG A 143 0.44 9.47 5.71
N PHE A 144 -0.34 9.83 6.74
CA PHE A 144 -1.59 9.16 7.10
C PHE A 144 -2.69 9.37 6.07
N ILE A 145 -3.00 10.63 5.73
CA ILE A 145 -4.10 10.97 4.81
C ILE A 145 -3.73 10.81 3.33
N GLY A 146 -2.42 10.80 3.03
CA GLY A 146 -1.90 10.69 1.67
C GLY A 146 -1.38 9.29 1.41
N ALA A 147 -0.07 9.11 1.54
CA ALA A 147 0.59 7.93 1.02
C ALA A 147 0.21 6.61 1.74
N THR A 148 -0.03 6.60 3.05
CA THR A 148 -0.52 5.38 3.72
C THR A 148 -1.92 5.01 3.25
N LEU A 149 -2.81 6.00 3.05
CA LEU A 149 -4.12 5.77 2.44
C LEU A 149 -3.99 5.29 0.99
N LEU A 150 -3.05 5.82 0.20
CA LEU A 150 -2.76 5.30 -1.14
C LEU A 150 -2.40 3.81 -1.09
N HIS A 151 -1.53 3.38 -0.16
CA HIS A 151 -1.16 1.97 -0.04
C HIS A 151 -2.38 1.08 0.20
N THR A 152 -3.28 1.49 1.10
CA THR A 152 -4.49 0.70 1.38
C THR A 152 -5.44 0.68 0.18
N LEU A 153 -5.63 1.81 -0.50
CA LEU A 153 -6.57 1.88 -1.63
C LEU A 153 -6.06 1.15 -2.87
N ALA A 154 -4.78 1.33 -3.22
CA ALA A 154 -4.15 0.62 -4.34
C ALA A 154 -4.14 -0.89 -4.08
N SER A 155 -3.76 -1.33 -2.88
CA SER A 155 -3.77 -2.76 -2.55
C SER A 155 -5.16 -3.33 -2.33
N GLY A 156 -6.14 -2.54 -1.89
CA GLY A 156 -7.55 -2.92 -1.87
C GLY A 156 -8.10 -3.16 -3.28
N LEU A 157 -7.74 -2.31 -4.24
CA LEU A 157 -8.06 -2.50 -5.66
C LEU A 157 -7.45 -3.80 -6.21
N VAL A 158 -6.17 -4.08 -5.91
CA VAL A 158 -5.52 -5.35 -6.29
C VAL A 158 -6.24 -6.53 -5.65
N GLY A 159 -6.56 -6.44 -4.36
CA GLY A 159 -7.25 -7.50 -3.62
C GLY A 159 -8.65 -7.80 -4.17
N TYR A 160 -9.40 -6.77 -4.59
CA TYR A 160 -10.69 -6.97 -5.24
C TYR A 160 -10.55 -7.74 -6.55
N HIS A 161 -9.55 -7.39 -7.36
CA HIS A 161 -9.26 -8.07 -8.60
C HIS A 161 -8.71 -9.48 -8.40
N TRP A 162 -7.96 -9.72 -7.32
CA TRP A 162 -7.57 -11.07 -6.90
C TRP A 162 -8.80 -11.89 -6.51
N ALA A 163 -9.74 -11.32 -5.76
CA ALA A 163 -11.02 -11.95 -5.43
C ALA A 163 -11.84 -12.32 -6.68
N LEU A 164 -11.90 -11.41 -7.68
CA LEU A 164 -12.52 -11.71 -8.98
C LEU A 164 -11.79 -12.83 -9.72
N SER A 165 -10.46 -12.83 -9.68
CA SER A 165 -9.67 -13.93 -10.26
C SER A 165 -10.04 -15.27 -9.62
N ILE A 166 -10.17 -15.33 -8.29
CA ILE A 166 -10.61 -16.52 -7.55
C ILE A 166 -12.01 -16.96 -8.00
N ARG A 167 -12.98 -16.03 -8.04
CA ARG A 167 -14.36 -16.30 -8.47
C ARG A 167 -14.48 -16.76 -9.92
N HIS A 168 -13.53 -16.37 -10.77
CA HIS A 168 -13.45 -16.77 -12.17
C HIS A 168 -12.35 -17.82 -12.40
N PHE A 169 -12.24 -18.80 -11.50
CA PHE A 169 -11.39 -19.99 -11.64
C PHE A 169 -9.90 -19.68 -11.93
N GLY A 170 -9.37 -18.65 -11.27
CA GLY A 170 -7.96 -18.25 -11.42
C GLY A 170 -7.65 -17.48 -12.71
N ALA A 171 -8.65 -16.87 -13.35
CA ALA A 171 -8.45 -16.08 -14.56
C ALA A 171 -7.50 -14.89 -14.29
N LYS A 172 -6.26 -15.01 -14.80
CA LYS A 172 -5.16 -14.06 -14.55
C LYS A 172 -5.45 -12.63 -15.03
N ARG A 173 -6.32 -12.47 -16.03
CA ARG A 173 -6.70 -11.17 -16.59
C ARG A 173 -7.23 -10.19 -15.54
N TYR A 174 -7.97 -10.67 -14.54
CA TYR A 174 -8.49 -9.82 -13.47
C TYR A 174 -7.36 -9.28 -12.61
N LEU A 175 -6.47 -10.17 -12.16
CA LEU A 175 -5.31 -9.78 -11.35
C LEU A 175 -4.39 -8.80 -12.08
N ILE A 176 -4.13 -9.03 -13.38
CA ILE A 176 -3.36 -8.10 -14.21
C ILE A 176 -4.03 -6.73 -14.27
N GLY A 177 -5.36 -6.69 -14.49
CA GLY A 177 -6.13 -5.44 -14.47
C GLY A 177 -6.02 -4.69 -13.13
N GLY A 178 -6.08 -5.41 -12.01
CA GLY A 178 -5.91 -4.85 -10.67
C GLY A 178 -4.52 -4.26 -10.45
N LEU A 179 -3.47 -4.99 -10.83
CA LEU A 179 -2.08 -4.51 -10.72
C LEU A 179 -1.81 -3.28 -11.59
N VAL A 180 -2.32 -3.27 -12.84
CA VAL A 180 -2.21 -2.10 -13.72
C VAL A 180 -2.96 -0.91 -13.14
N GLY A 181 -4.19 -1.11 -12.67
CA GLY A 181 -4.99 -0.05 -12.05
C GLY A 181 -4.34 0.53 -10.80
N ALA A 182 -3.82 -0.32 -9.93
CA ALA A 182 -3.11 0.09 -8.71
C ALA A 182 -1.81 0.85 -9.04
N THR A 183 -1.04 0.37 -10.02
CA THR A 183 0.19 1.02 -10.48
C THR A 183 -0.10 2.42 -11.05
N LEU A 184 -1.16 2.55 -11.86
CA LEU A 184 -1.59 3.84 -12.40
C LEU A 184 -2.04 4.79 -11.29
N LEU A 185 -2.89 4.32 -10.36
CA LEU A 185 -3.32 5.12 -9.21
C LEU A 185 -2.13 5.63 -8.39
N HIS A 186 -1.19 4.72 -8.10
CA HIS A 186 0.04 5.04 -7.38
C HIS A 186 0.84 6.12 -8.12
N ALA A 187 1.13 5.90 -9.40
CA ALA A 187 1.90 6.83 -10.22
C ALA A 187 1.22 8.20 -10.34
N ILE A 188 -0.10 8.25 -10.55
CA ILE A 188 -0.87 9.49 -10.62
C ILE A 188 -0.79 10.26 -9.30
N PHE A 189 -0.97 9.58 -8.17
CA PHE A 189 -0.87 10.22 -6.86
C PHE A 189 0.54 10.77 -6.62
N ASN A 190 1.58 9.97 -6.84
CA ASN A 190 2.98 10.38 -6.65
C ASN A 190 3.35 11.53 -7.59
N TYR A 191 2.93 11.47 -8.84
CA TYR A 191 3.16 12.53 -9.81
C TYR A 191 2.51 13.84 -9.34
N GLY A 192 1.29 13.75 -8.82
CA GLY A 192 0.56 14.88 -8.25
C GLY A 192 1.30 15.56 -7.10
N ILE A 193 1.71 14.79 -6.10
CA ILE A 193 2.37 15.34 -4.90
C ILE A 193 3.81 15.83 -5.14
N LEU A 194 4.48 15.34 -6.20
CA LEU A 194 5.86 15.69 -6.53
C LEU A 194 5.98 16.86 -7.50
N ASN A 195 4.99 17.08 -8.37
CA ASN A 195 5.06 18.09 -9.43
C ASN A 195 4.16 19.31 -9.21
N TYR A 196 3.21 19.27 -8.26
CA TYR A 196 2.33 20.39 -7.98
C TYR A 196 2.48 20.85 -6.52
N SER A 197 2.36 22.17 -6.30
CA SER A 197 2.38 22.77 -4.96
C SER A 197 1.11 22.42 -4.17
N GLU A 198 -0.04 22.43 -4.86
CA GLU A 198 -1.34 22.13 -4.28
C GLU A 198 -1.61 20.62 -4.26
N ARG A 199 -1.71 20.07 -3.05
CA ARG A 199 -1.92 18.62 -2.82
C ARG A 199 -3.40 18.23 -2.82
N GLY A 200 -4.31 19.19 -2.91
CA GLY A 200 -5.76 18.98 -2.80
C GLY A 200 -6.31 17.99 -3.82
N LEU A 201 -5.85 18.05 -5.07
CA LEU A 201 -6.29 17.13 -6.13
C LEU A 201 -5.86 15.68 -5.88
N SER A 202 -4.61 15.47 -5.42
CA SER A 202 -4.12 14.13 -5.06
C SER A 202 -4.91 13.54 -3.89
N LEU A 203 -5.27 14.35 -2.88
CA LEU A 203 -6.09 13.88 -1.76
C LEU A 203 -7.55 13.62 -2.19
N ALA A 204 -8.13 14.49 -3.02
CA ALA A 204 -9.46 14.29 -3.57
C ALA A 204 -9.56 12.99 -4.39
N LEU A 205 -8.53 12.68 -5.19
CA LEU A 205 -8.43 11.41 -5.91
C LEU A 205 -8.50 10.22 -4.95
N LEU A 206 -7.75 10.24 -3.84
CA LEU A 206 -7.80 9.15 -2.87
C LEU A 206 -9.17 9.02 -2.21
N ILE A 207 -9.83 10.13 -1.88
CA ILE A 207 -11.19 10.09 -1.32
C ILE A 207 -12.17 9.43 -2.30
N ILE A 208 -12.13 9.83 -3.58
CA ILE A 208 -12.98 9.26 -4.62
C ILE A 208 -12.73 7.75 -4.76
N VAL A 209 -11.47 7.33 -4.86
CA VAL A 209 -11.10 5.91 -4.93
C VAL A 209 -11.51 5.17 -3.66
N GLY A 210 -11.43 5.83 -2.50
CA GLY A 210 -11.88 5.29 -1.22
C GLY A 210 -13.33 4.81 -1.25
N PHE A 211 -14.24 5.62 -1.81
CA PHE A 211 -15.63 5.21 -1.97
C PHE A 211 -15.80 3.97 -2.86
N PHE A 212 -15.03 3.88 -3.96
CA PHE A 212 -15.07 2.70 -4.82
C PHE A 212 -14.53 1.44 -4.11
N VAL A 213 -13.41 1.55 -3.41
CA VAL A 213 -12.81 0.41 -2.69
C VAL A 213 -13.73 -0.07 -1.57
N LEU A 214 -14.35 0.84 -0.80
CA LEU A 214 -15.35 0.46 0.20
C LEU A 214 -16.58 -0.20 -0.44
N GLY A 215 -17.07 0.35 -1.56
CA GLY A 215 -18.14 -0.29 -2.33
C GLY A 215 -17.76 -1.68 -2.86
N ASP A 216 -16.49 -1.90 -3.20
CA ASP A 216 -15.98 -3.19 -3.64
C ASP A 216 -15.91 -4.22 -2.50
N PHE A 217 -15.57 -3.80 -1.27
CA PHE A 217 -15.74 -4.64 -0.07
C PHE A 217 -17.19 -5.11 0.04
N GLU A 218 -18.16 -4.18 0.05
CA GLU A 218 -19.59 -4.50 0.18
C GLU A 218 -20.09 -5.46 -0.92
N LYS A 219 -19.68 -5.25 -2.17
CA LYS A 219 -20.02 -6.16 -3.28
C LYS A 219 -19.51 -7.58 -3.08
N LEU A 220 -18.32 -7.75 -2.49
CA LEU A 220 -17.79 -9.07 -2.22
C LEU A 220 -18.51 -9.74 -1.05
N LYS A 221 -18.79 -8.98 0.02
CA LYS A 221 -19.55 -9.43 1.22
C LYS A 221 -20.95 -9.93 0.86
N ALA A 222 -21.70 -9.16 0.07
CA ALA A 222 -23.08 -9.50 -0.31
C ALA A 222 -23.21 -10.79 -1.14
N LYS A 223 -22.11 -11.25 -1.76
CA LYS A 223 -22.06 -12.43 -2.63
C LYS A 223 -21.52 -13.68 -1.93
N VAL A 224 -21.51 -13.70 -0.60
CA VAL A 224 -21.13 -14.87 0.22
C VAL A 224 -22.35 -15.73 0.58
N VAL A 225 -23.57 -15.31 0.20
CA VAL A 225 -24.82 -16.08 0.31
C VAL A 225 -25.02 -16.99 -0.89
#